data_AF-A0A9P5J5R1-F1
#
_entry.id   AF-A0A9P5J5R1-F1
#
_cell.length_a   1.000
_cell.length_b   1.000
_cell.length_c   1.000
_cell.angle_alpha   90.00
_cell.angle_beta   90.00
_cell.angle_gamma   90.00
#
_symmetry.space_group_name_H-M   'P 1'
#
loop_
_entity.id
_entity.type
_entity.pdbx_description
1 polymer ?
#
loop_
_entity_poly.entity_id
_entity_poly.type
_entity_poly.pdbx_seq_one_letter_code
_entity_poly.pdbx_strand_id
1 'polypeptide(L)'
;VKQALAEEEAGEEISNPEIRDFIRTAIATRSHVIGSDNGRYLYRQEIWGICIKYGNPFIFLTINPADHHDPIAMFLAGEDIDLDNFSPLDGPSSSERSKILASDPFAATEYFHIVIGAVLEHLLGFHVTERSITTTPGVLGHLSAYFGMVE
;
A
#
# COMPACT_ATOMS: atom_id res chain seq x y z
N VAL A 1 -27.94 10.92 -23.12
CA VAL A 1 -27.07 11.60 -22.13
C VAL A 1 -27.85 12.51 -21.19
N LYS A 2 -28.52 13.59 -21.64
CA LYS A 2 -29.30 14.49 -20.73
C LYS A 2 -30.33 13.77 -19.86
N GLN A 3 -31.04 12.79 -20.43
CA GLN A 3 -31.97 11.95 -19.69
C GLN A 3 -31.27 11.07 -18.64
N ALA A 4 -30.16 10.42 -19.02
CA ALA A 4 -29.37 9.60 -18.09
C ALA A 4 -28.79 10.41 -16.92
N LEU A 5 -28.44 11.67 -17.14
CA LEU A 5 -27.99 12.58 -16.07
C LEU A 5 -29.12 12.89 -15.09
N ALA A 6 -30.33 13.15 -15.59
CA ALA A 6 -31.49 13.38 -14.73
C ALA A 6 -31.89 12.11 -13.94
N GLU A 7 -31.78 10.93 -14.57
CA GLU A 7 -31.99 9.63 -13.92
C GLU A 7 -30.96 9.40 -12.80
N GLU A 8 -29.68 9.71 -13.05
CA GLU A 8 -28.60 9.62 -12.05
C GLU A 8 -28.81 10.59 -10.87
N GLU A 9 -29.15 11.86 -11.14
CA GLU A 9 -29.46 12.86 -10.11
C GLU A 9 -30.67 12.47 -9.25
N ALA A 10 -31.65 11.76 -9.84
CA ALA A 10 -32.81 11.24 -9.13
C ALA A 10 -32.53 9.93 -8.36
N GLY A 11 -31.34 9.31 -8.53
CA GLY A 11 -31.00 8.01 -7.95
C GLY A 11 -31.71 6.83 -8.62
N GLU A 12 -32.22 7.02 -9.84
CA GLU A 12 -32.91 6.00 -10.62
C GLU A 12 -31.94 5.19 -11.48
N GLU A 13 -32.34 3.98 -11.87
CA GLU A 13 -31.53 3.17 -12.79
C GLU A 13 -31.55 3.77 -14.19
N ILE A 14 -30.36 4.04 -14.76
CA ILE A 14 -30.23 4.60 -16.11
C ILE A 14 -30.93 3.71 -17.14
N SER A 15 -31.95 4.24 -17.80
CA SER A 15 -32.83 3.49 -18.69
C SER A 15 -32.15 3.05 -19.99
N ASN A 16 -31.17 3.82 -20.47
CA ASN A 16 -30.44 3.54 -21.70
C ASN A 16 -29.39 2.42 -21.48
N PRO A 17 -29.50 1.27 -22.17
CA PRO A 17 -28.60 0.14 -21.98
C PRO A 17 -27.16 0.43 -22.44
N GLU A 18 -26.96 1.17 -23.53
CA GLU A 18 -25.61 1.51 -24.02
C GLU A 18 -24.85 2.40 -23.03
N ILE A 19 -25.56 3.38 -22.44
CA ILE A 19 -24.97 4.25 -21.41
C ILE A 19 -24.63 3.45 -20.15
N ARG A 20 -25.51 2.52 -19.77
CA ARG A 20 -25.29 1.63 -18.62
C ARG A 20 -24.07 0.72 -18.83
N ASP A 21 -23.93 0.13 -20.02
CA ASP A 21 -22.81 -0.72 -20.37
C ASP A 21 -21.50 0.07 -20.42
N PHE A 22 -21.54 1.29 -20.94
CA PHE A 22 -20.41 2.21 -20.90
C PHE A 22 -19.98 2.51 -19.46
N ILE A 23 -20.93 2.87 -18.57
CA ILE A 23 -20.63 3.16 -17.16
C ILE A 23 -20.05 1.94 -16.46
N ARG A 24 -20.62 0.75 -16.66
CA ARG A 24 -20.08 -0.51 -16.12
C ARG A 24 -18.64 -0.74 -16.56
N THR A 25 -18.36 -0.53 -17.84
CA THR A 25 -17.00 -0.67 -18.40
C THR A 25 -16.05 0.37 -17.80
N ALA A 26 -16.50 1.61 -17.64
CA ALA A 26 -15.71 2.68 -17.04
C ALA A 26 -15.40 2.41 -15.56
N ILE A 27 -16.38 1.91 -14.79
CA ILE A 27 -16.20 1.51 -13.39
C ILE A 27 -15.21 0.33 -13.29
N ALA A 28 -15.39 -0.70 -14.12
CA ALA A 28 -14.51 -1.86 -14.17
C ALA A 28 -13.07 -1.46 -14.54
N THR A 29 -12.89 -0.53 -15.47
CA THR A 29 -11.56 -0.02 -15.81
C THR A 29 -10.95 0.76 -14.65
N ARG A 30 -11.74 1.63 -14.01
CA ARG A 30 -11.28 2.45 -12.88
C ARG A 30 -10.89 1.62 -11.67
N SER A 31 -11.54 0.48 -11.43
CA SER A 31 -11.22 -0.36 -10.27
C SER A 31 -9.80 -0.96 -10.35
N HIS A 32 -9.22 -1.04 -11.56
CA HIS A 32 -7.82 -1.43 -11.78
C HIS A 32 -6.82 -0.26 -11.69
N VAL A 33 -7.30 0.97 -11.52
CA VAL A 33 -6.43 2.14 -11.31
C VAL A 33 -6.17 2.27 -9.80
N ILE A 34 -4.91 2.07 -9.41
CA ILE A 34 -4.45 2.23 -8.03
C ILE A 34 -4.81 3.64 -7.52
N GLY A 35 -5.41 3.72 -6.33
CA GLY A 35 -5.79 4.98 -5.69
C GLY A 35 -7.12 5.58 -6.17
N SER A 36 -7.78 5.00 -7.17
CA SER A 36 -9.11 5.45 -7.61
C SER A 36 -10.20 5.13 -6.56
N ASP A 37 -11.32 5.83 -6.61
CA ASP A 37 -12.45 5.56 -5.71
C ASP A 37 -12.99 4.13 -5.86
N ASN A 38 -13.00 3.60 -7.09
CA ASN A 38 -13.42 2.22 -7.35
C ASN A 38 -12.38 1.21 -6.85
N GLY A 39 -11.09 1.52 -6.93
CA GLY A 39 -10.03 0.69 -6.34
C GLY A 39 -10.14 0.66 -4.81
N ARG A 40 -10.37 1.82 -4.18
CA ARG A 40 -10.63 1.92 -2.74
C ARG A 40 -11.89 1.16 -2.33
N TYR A 41 -12.92 1.14 -3.17
CA TYR A 41 -14.11 0.32 -2.94
C TYR A 41 -13.78 -1.18 -2.95
N LEU A 42 -12.94 -1.65 -3.88
CA LEU A 42 -12.49 -3.05 -3.90
C LEU A 42 -11.72 -3.42 -2.63
N TYR A 43 -10.79 -2.58 -2.17
CA TYR A 43 -10.08 -2.81 -0.91
C TYR A 43 -11.02 -2.98 0.28
N ARG A 44 -12.10 -2.19 0.34
CA ARG A 44 -13.13 -2.35 1.39
C ARG A 44 -13.81 -3.71 1.29
N GLN A 45 -14.14 -4.17 0.08
CA GLN A 45 -14.74 -5.51 -0.11
C GLN A 45 -13.80 -6.63 0.34
N GLU A 46 -12.50 -6.51 0.07
CA GLU A 46 -11.49 -7.47 0.52
C GLU A 46 -11.38 -7.50 2.06
N ILE A 47 -11.35 -6.32 2.70
CA ILE A 47 -11.40 -6.20 4.16
C ILE A 47 -12.67 -6.85 4.72
N TRP A 48 -13.84 -6.61 4.12
CA TRP A 48 -15.08 -7.27 4.53
C TRP A 48 -15.00 -8.80 4.39
N GLY A 49 -14.41 -9.31 3.31
CA GLY A 49 -14.18 -10.75 3.12
C GLY A 49 -13.30 -11.35 4.22
N ILE A 50 -12.24 -10.64 4.62
CA ILE A 50 -11.39 -11.03 5.76
C ILE A 50 -12.20 -11.02 7.06
N CYS A 51 -13.02 -9.99 7.30
CA CYS A 51 -13.87 -9.90 8.48
C CYS A 51 -14.88 -11.06 8.58
N ILE A 52 -15.46 -11.49 7.46
CA ILE A 52 -16.38 -12.63 7.42
C ILE A 52 -15.67 -13.93 7.83
N LYS A 53 -14.41 -14.11 7.42
CA LYS A 53 -13.64 -15.33 7.69
C LYS A 53 -12.98 -15.36 9.07
N TYR A 54 -12.42 -14.24 9.51
CA TYR A 54 -11.57 -14.15 10.71
C TYR A 54 -12.17 -13.31 11.85
N GLY A 55 -13.32 -12.68 11.63
CA GLY A 55 -13.91 -11.71 12.55
C GLY A 55 -13.35 -10.30 12.36
N ASN A 56 -13.83 -9.37 13.19
CA ASN A 56 -13.45 -7.96 13.08
C ASN A 56 -11.94 -7.74 13.33
N PRO A 57 -11.33 -6.74 12.68
CA PRO A 57 -9.94 -6.40 12.94
C PRO A 57 -9.77 -5.87 14.36
N PHE A 58 -8.79 -6.39 15.07
CA PHE A 58 -8.40 -5.88 16.39
C PHE A 58 -7.43 -4.70 16.31
N ILE A 59 -6.74 -4.54 15.17
CA ILE A 59 -5.63 -3.60 15.01
C ILE A 59 -5.78 -2.88 13.67
N PHE A 60 -5.66 -1.56 13.71
CA PHE A 60 -5.51 -0.70 12.54
C PHE A 60 -4.20 0.08 12.73
N LEU A 61 -3.27 -0.05 11.78
CA LEU A 61 -1.91 0.45 11.90
C LEU A 61 -1.45 1.08 10.59
N THR A 62 -0.88 2.29 10.68
CA THR A 62 -0.16 2.94 9.58
C THR A 62 1.33 2.88 9.88
N ILE A 63 2.11 2.27 8.98
CA ILE A 63 3.57 2.22 9.07
C ILE A 63 4.11 3.23 8.07
N ASN A 64 4.78 4.28 8.56
CA ASN A 64 5.37 5.33 7.74
C ASN A 64 6.87 5.42 8.02
N PRO A 65 7.71 4.60 7.35
CA PRO A 65 9.15 4.60 7.57
C PRO A 65 9.77 5.87 6.99
N ALA A 66 10.64 6.53 7.77
CA ALA A 66 11.28 7.78 7.38
C ALA A 66 12.57 7.52 6.57
N ASP A 67 12.40 7.33 5.26
CA ASP A 67 13.46 7.12 4.26
C ASP A 67 14.63 8.13 4.34
N HIS A 68 14.34 9.43 4.42
CA HIS A 68 15.33 10.50 4.51
C HIS A 68 16.10 10.56 5.84
N HIS A 69 15.72 9.74 6.83
CA HIS A 69 16.43 9.59 8.08
C HIS A 69 17.13 8.23 8.21
N ASP A 70 16.96 7.33 7.24
CA ASP A 70 17.49 5.98 7.29
C ASP A 70 18.68 5.82 6.31
N PRO A 71 19.85 5.37 6.78
CA PRO A 71 21.01 5.13 5.91
C PRO A 71 20.78 4.07 4.83
N ILE A 72 19.88 3.11 5.06
CA ILE A 72 19.55 2.08 4.07
C ILE A 72 19.01 2.74 2.79
N ALA A 73 18.18 3.79 2.93
CA ALA A 73 17.65 4.51 1.78
C ALA A 73 18.75 5.22 0.97
N MET A 74 19.79 5.74 1.64
CA MET A 74 20.95 6.35 0.97
C MET A 74 21.83 5.33 0.28
N PHE A 75 22.07 4.19 0.93
CA PHE A 75 22.81 3.08 0.34
C PHE A 75 22.12 2.58 -0.94
N LEU A 76 20.79 2.42 -0.91
CA LEU A 76 20.01 2.01 -2.08
C LEU A 76 20.03 3.06 -3.21
N ALA A 77 20.14 4.34 -2.87
CA ALA A 77 20.32 5.42 -3.84
C ALA A 77 21.75 5.49 -4.42
N GLY A 78 22.65 4.60 -4.01
CA GLY A 78 24.03 4.52 -4.51
C GLY A 78 25.02 5.46 -3.83
N GLU A 79 24.64 6.05 -2.69
CA GLU A 79 25.57 6.83 -1.88
C GLU A 79 26.58 5.93 -1.16
N ASP A 80 27.79 6.44 -0.93
CA ASP A 80 28.87 5.72 -0.24
C ASP A 80 28.61 5.68 1.27
N ILE A 81 27.78 4.73 1.68
CA ILE A 81 27.36 4.49 3.06
C ILE A 81 27.92 3.16 3.53
N ASP A 82 28.77 3.19 4.55
CA ASP A 82 29.21 1.99 5.26
C ASP A 82 28.08 1.49 6.18
N LEU A 83 27.44 0.38 5.78
CA LEU A 83 26.38 -0.27 6.55
C LEU A 83 26.91 -1.03 7.78
N ASP A 84 28.19 -1.43 7.78
CA ASP A 84 28.82 -2.16 8.90
C ASP A 84 29.29 -1.20 10.00
N ASN A 85 29.75 0.01 9.63
CA ASN A 85 30.20 1.05 10.55
C ASN A 85 29.44 2.36 10.38
N PHE A 86 28.11 2.29 10.52
CA PHE A 86 27.27 3.48 10.37
C PHE A 86 27.61 4.57 11.41
N SER A 87 27.90 5.76 10.91
CA SER A 87 28.11 6.98 11.70
C SER A 87 27.04 8.00 11.33
N PRO A 88 26.23 8.49 12.29
CA PRO A 88 25.18 9.48 12.02
C PRO A 88 25.70 10.83 11.49
N LEU A 89 27.01 11.05 11.58
CA LEU A 89 27.71 12.24 11.10
C LEU A 89 28.27 12.06 9.69
N ASP A 90 28.36 10.82 9.22
CA ASP A 90 28.90 10.49 7.90
C ASP A 90 27.74 10.30 6.90
N GLY A 91 27.83 10.99 5.77
CA GLY A 91 26.80 10.99 4.72
C GLY A 91 26.17 12.36 4.46
N PRO A 92 25.27 12.45 3.47
CA PRO A 92 24.68 13.73 3.04
C PRO A 92 23.83 14.36 4.16
N SER A 93 23.75 15.69 4.18
CA SER A 93 22.86 16.41 5.09
C SER A 93 21.39 16.04 4.87
N SER A 94 20.52 16.27 5.85
CA SER A 94 19.09 15.97 5.72
C SER A 94 18.46 16.56 4.45
N SER A 95 18.88 17.77 4.06
CA SER A 95 18.37 18.43 2.85
C SER A 95 18.88 17.80 1.55
N GLU A 96 20.08 17.23 1.56
CA GLU A 96 20.66 16.53 0.41
C GLU A 96 20.03 15.15 0.25
N ARG A 97 19.84 14.42 1.35
CA ARG A 97 19.15 13.12 1.35
C ARG A 97 17.75 13.22 0.76
N SER A 98 16.98 14.25 1.13
CA SER A 98 15.66 14.48 0.53
C SER A 98 15.72 14.77 -0.98
N LYS A 99 16.77 15.46 -1.47
CA LYS A 99 16.94 15.72 -2.90
C LYS A 99 17.34 14.45 -3.64
N ILE A 100 18.23 13.65 -3.07
CA ILE A 100 18.68 12.36 -3.63
C ILE A 100 17.49 11.43 -3.80
N LEU A 101 16.70 11.20 -2.74
CA LEU A 101 15.50 10.35 -2.81
C LEU A 101 14.43 10.90 -3.75
N ALA A 102 14.25 12.23 -3.80
CA ALA A 102 13.34 12.83 -4.77
C ALA A 102 13.82 12.64 -6.21
N SER A 103 15.13 12.53 -6.44
CA SER A 103 15.69 12.24 -7.77
C SER A 103 15.68 10.75 -8.13
N ASP A 104 15.66 9.87 -7.12
CA ASP A 104 15.60 8.41 -7.29
C ASP A 104 14.37 7.81 -6.56
N PRO A 105 13.17 7.89 -7.18
CA PRO A 105 11.97 7.28 -6.61
C PRO A 105 12.03 5.75 -6.56
N PHE A 106 12.92 5.12 -7.32
CA PHE A 106 13.10 3.67 -7.28
C PHE A 106 13.77 3.26 -5.96
N ALA A 107 14.87 3.93 -5.58
CA ALA A 107 15.54 3.69 -4.30
C ALA A 107 14.59 3.90 -3.10
N ALA A 108 13.76 4.95 -3.14
CA ALA A 108 12.75 5.20 -2.10
C ALA A 108 11.71 4.06 -2.03
N THR A 109 11.28 3.54 -3.18
CA THR A 109 10.32 2.42 -3.25
C THR A 109 10.94 1.11 -2.76
N GLU A 110 12.19 0.83 -3.13
CA GLU A 110 12.93 -0.34 -2.69
C GLU A 110 13.16 -0.33 -1.18
N TYR A 111 13.56 0.82 -0.62
CA TYR A 111 13.66 1.02 0.82
C TYR A 111 12.33 0.70 1.52
N PHE A 112 11.22 1.29 1.05
CA PHE A 112 9.91 1.05 1.62
C PHE A 112 9.53 -0.45 1.56
N HIS A 113 9.77 -1.11 0.42
CA HIS A 113 9.49 -2.53 0.26
C HIS A 113 10.27 -3.40 1.25
N ILE A 114 11.56 -3.14 1.42
CA ILE A 114 12.44 -3.87 2.36
C ILE A 114 11.95 -3.66 3.80
N VAL A 115 11.71 -2.41 4.21
CA VAL A 115 11.31 -2.10 5.59
C VAL A 115 9.95 -2.70 5.92
N ILE A 116 8.96 -2.57 5.03
CA ILE A 116 7.63 -3.16 5.25
C ILE A 116 7.70 -4.69 5.26
N GLY A 117 8.49 -5.31 4.37
CA GLY A 117 8.74 -6.75 4.39
C GLY A 117 9.31 -7.21 5.73
N ALA A 118 10.35 -6.52 6.23
CA ALA A 118 10.96 -6.82 7.52
C ALA A 118 9.99 -6.64 8.70
N VAL A 119 9.14 -5.61 8.67
CA VAL A 119 8.11 -5.41 9.71
C VAL A 119 7.08 -6.53 9.68
N LEU A 120 6.54 -6.88 8.50
CA LEU A 120 5.57 -7.95 8.36
C LEU A 120 6.14 -9.30 8.81
N GLU A 121 7.38 -9.60 8.43
CA GLU A 121 8.02 -10.86 8.72
C GLU A 121 8.49 -10.95 10.18
N HIS A 122 9.33 -10.02 10.63
CA HIS A 122 10.02 -10.14 11.90
C HIS A 122 9.25 -9.55 13.08
N LEU A 123 8.45 -8.50 12.88
CA LEU A 123 7.66 -7.93 13.97
C LEU A 123 6.28 -8.57 14.05
N LEU A 124 5.61 -8.81 12.91
CA LEU A 124 4.24 -9.32 12.88
C LEU A 124 4.15 -10.84 12.64
N GLY A 125 5.24 -11.49 12.22
CA GLY A 125 5.31 -12.94 12.07
C GLY A 125 4.63 -13.48 10.80
N PHE A 126 4.42 -12.66 9.77
CA PHE A 126 3.89 -13.10 8.49
C PHE A 126 5.01 -13.46 7.52
N HIS A 127 5.16 -14.75 7.22
CA HIS A 127 6.05 -15.22 6.17
C HIS A 127 5.24 -15.52 4.91
N VAL A 128 5.41 -14.70 3.88
CA VAL A 128 4.70 -14.81 2.61
C VAL A 128 5.67 -15.30 1.54
N THR A 129 5.32 -16.42 0.90
CA THR A 129 6.03 -16.96 -0.27
C THR A 129 5.05 -17.08 -1.43
N GLU A 130 5.55 -17.31 -2.64
CA GLU A 130 4.70 -17.53 -3.83
C GLU A 130 3.67 -18.65 -3.66
N ARG A 131 3.91 -19.61 -2.75
CA ARG A 131 3.13 -20.84 -2.62
C ARG A 131 2.37 -20.97 -1.30
N SER A 132 2.80 -20.26 -0.27
CA SER A 132 2.20 -20.38 1.06
C SER A 132 2.40 -19.13 1.90
N ILE A 133 1.43 -18.89 2.77
CA ILE A 133 1.50 -17.91 3.85
C ILE A 133 1.54 -18.69 5.16
N THR A 134 2.56 -18.45 5.97
CA THR A 134 2.68 -19.04 7.31
C THR A 134 2.80 -17.95 8.35
N THR A 135 2.19 -18.16 9.51
CA THR A 135 2.20 -17.21 10.62
C THR A 135 2.93 -17.76 11.83
N THR A 136 3.82 -16.96 12.39
CA THR A 136 4.47 -17.21 13.68
C THR A 136 4.04 -16.14 14.68
N PRO A 137 4.14 -16.40 16.00
CA PRO A 137 3.91 -15.34 16.98
C PRO A 137 4.90 -14.18 16.79
N GLY A 138 4.37 -12.97 16.58
CA GLY A 138 5.13 -11.72 16.56
C GLY A 138 4.97 -10.92 17.85
N VAL A 139 5.31 -9.63 17.81
CA VAL A 139 5.20 -8.71 18.96
C VAL A 139 3.75 -8.50 19.44
N LEU A 140 2.77 -8.75 18.56
CA LEU A 140 1.33 -8.65 18.84
C LEU A 140 0.70 -10.02 19.11
N GLY A 141 1.52 -11.06 19.31
CA GLY A 141 1.08 -12.45 19.44
C GLY A 141 0.84 -13.12 18.09
N HIS A 142 -0.07 -14.11 18.07
CA HIS A 142 -0.37 -14.87 16.85
C HIS A 142 -1.47 -14.16 16.03
N LEU A 143 -1.09 -13.60 14.89
CA LEU A 143 -2.02 -12.94 13.97
C LEU A 143 -2.57 -13.95 12.95
N SER A 144 -3.87 -13.84 12.65
CA SER A 144 -4.56 -14.80 11.75
C SER A 144 -4.61 -14.35 10.29
N ALA A 145 -4.64 -13.04 10.05
CA ALA A 145 -4.68 -12.43 8.72
C ALA A 145 -4.24 -10.97 8.81
N TYR A 146 -3.79 -10.41 7.70
CA TYR A 146 -3.63 -8.97 7.53
C TYR A 146 -4.15 -8.55 6.16
N PHE A 147 -4.50 -7.27 6.05
CA PHE A 147 -4.75 -6.59 4.80
C PHE A 147 -3.85 -5.37 4.77
N GLY A 148 -3.10 -5.19 3.69
CA GLY A 148 -2.14 -4.09 3.56
C GLY A 148 -2.29 -3.39 2.22
N MET A 149 -2.23 -2.07 2.25
CA MET A 149 -2.20 -1.21 1.08
C MET A 149 -1.14 -0.13 1.24
N VAL A 150 -0.64 0.39 0.12
CA VAL A 150 0.21 1.58 0.08
C VAL A 150 -0.67 2.74 -0.39
N GLU A 151 -0.60 3.88 0.31
CA GLU A 151 -1.29 5.12 -0.07
C GLU A 151 -0.42 6.03 -0.92
#